data_AF-A0A076LRB3-F1
#
_entry.id   AF-A0A076LRB3-F1
#
_cell.length_a   1.000
_cell.length_b   1.000
_cell.length_c   1.000
_cell.angle_alpha   90.00
_cell.angle_beta   90.00
_cell.angle_gamma   90.00
#
_symmetry.space_group_name_H-M   'P 1'
#
loop_
_entity.id
_entity.type
_entity.pdbx_description
1 polymer ?
#
loop_
_entity_poly.entity_id
_entity_poly.type
_entity_poly.pdbx_seq_one_letter_code
_entity_poly.pdbx_strand_id
1 'polypeptide(L)' 'MDIFCAHHTYGRQLNQHPHIHVSVTRAGLDIKHHVWRLLFFKKKEVETIWRNAVVHLLRDNYARIPQ' A
#
# COMPACT_ATOMS: atom_id res chain seq x y z
N MET A 1 -10.28 10.30 -1.54
CA MET A 1 -9.50 9.21 -2.16
C MET A 1 -9.62 8.06 -1.18
N ASP A 2 -10.01 6.89 -1.67
CA ASP A 2 -10.15 5.70 -0.81
C ASP A 2 -8.99 4.74 -1.03
N ILE A 3 -8.59 4.10 0.08
CA ILE A 3 -7.52 3.11 0.14
C ILE A 3 -8.11 1.84 0.72
N PHE A 4 -7.90 0.72 0.02
CA PHE A 4 -8.25 -0.61 0.47
C PHE A 4 -6.97 -1.44 0.65
N CYS A 5 -6.85 -2.12 1.79
CA CYS A 5 -5.70 -2.95 2.10
C CYS A 5 -6.16 -4.37 2.46
N ALA A 6 -5.55 -5.38 1.86
CA ALA A 6 -5.75 -6.78 2.22
C ALA A 6 -4.41 -7.43 2.56
N HIS A 7 -4.33 -8.06 3.72
CA HIS A 7 -3.17 -8.82 4.15
C HIS A 7 -3.43 -10.30 3.95
N HIS A 8 -2.55 -10.97 3.21
CA HIS A 8 -2.60 -12.41 3.00
C HIS A 8 -1.36 -13.06 3.60
N THR A 9 -1.54 -14.20 4.25
CA THR A 9 -0.46 -15.01 4.83
C THR A 9 -0.03 -16.16 3.91
N TYR A 10 -0.91 -16.59 3.01
CA TYR A 10 -0.69 -17.73 2.11
C TYR A 10 -0.74 -17.32 0.64
N GLY A 11 0.09 -17.98 -0.16
CA GLY A 11 0.09 -17.85 -1.62
C GLY A 11 -0.96 -18.77 -2.27
N ARG A 12 -1.00 -18.73 -3.61
CA ARG A 12 -1.92 -19.56 -4.42
C ARG A 12 -1.79 -21.07 -4.15
N GLN A 13 -0.60 -21.53 -3.79
CA GLN A 13 -0.32 -22.94 -3.47
C GLN A 13 -0.50 -23.27 -1.99
N LEU A 14 -1.06 -22.36 -1.19
CA LEU A 14 -1.22 -22.49 0.27
C LEU A 14 0.10 -22.69 1.03
N ASN A 15 1.22 -22.32 0.43
CA ASN A 15 2.50 -22.15 1.12
C ASN A 15 2.57 -20.75 1.77
N GLN A 16 3.36 -20.62 2.84
CA GLN A 16 3.59 -19.33 3.49
C GLN A 16 4.20 -18.35 2.49
N HIS A 17 3.46 -17.29 2.20
CA HIS A 17 3.87 -16.25 1.27
C HIS A 17 3.19 -14.93 1.68
N PRO A 18 3.60 -14.35 2.83
CA PRO A 18 2.96 -13.17 3.37
C PRO A 18 3.12 -11.98 2.42
N HIS A 19 2.01 -11.36 2.04
CA HIS A 19 1.99 -10.20 1.16
C HIS A 19 0.80 -9.30 1.45
N ILE A 20 0.95 -8.01 1.13
CA ILE A 20 -0.06 -6.99 1.34
C ILE A 20 -0.48 -6.46 -0.03
N HIS A 21 -1.78 -6.51 -0.32
CA HIS A 21 -2.40 -5.81 -1.44
C HIS A 21 -2.85 -4.43 -0.97
N VAL A 22 -2.44 -3.39 -1.68
CA VAL A 22 -2.95 -2.03 -1.47
C VAL A 22 -3.54 -1.55 -2.78
N SER A 23 -4.85 -1.32 -2.75
CA SER A 23 -5.62 -0.82 -3.88
C SER A 23 -6.07 0.60 -3.57
N VAL A 24 -5.98 1.47 -4.57
CA VAL A 24 -6.39 2.86 -4.45
C VAL A 24 -7.33 3.24 -5.58
N THR A 25 -8.33 4.06 -5.27
CA THR A 25 -9.15 4.67 -6.31
C THR A 25 -8.27 5.62 -7.13
N ARG A 26 -8.21 5.42 -8.45
CA ARG A 26 -7.43 6.26 -9.39
C ARG A 26 -8.11 7.59 -9.69
N ALA A 27 -8.71 8.18 -8.68
CA ALA A 27 -9.37 9.46 -8.75
C ALA A 27 -9.60 10.03 -7.34
N GLY A 28 -9.84 11.34 -7.27
CA GLY A 28 -10.14 12.01 -6.02
C GLY A 28 -10.82 13.36 -6.24
N LEU A 29 -11.39 13.89 -5.17
CA LEU A 29 -11.98 15.22 -5.16
C LEU A 29 -10.87 16.28 -5.12
N ASP A 30 -10.85 17.17 -6.10
CA ASP A 30 -10.10 18.41 -6.05
C ASP A 30 -10.86 19.40 -5.18
N ILE A 31 -10.37 19.60 -3.95
CA ILE A 31 -11.03 20.44 -2.94
C ILE A 31 -11.17 21.89 -3.42
N LYS A 32 -10.19 22.41 -4.17
CA LYS A 32 -10.17 23.82 -4.61
C LYS A 32 -11.24 24.09 -5.67
N HIS A 33 -11.45 23.14 -6.56
CA HIS A 33 -12.33 23.31 -7.71
C HIS A 33 -13.66 22.54 -7.56
N HIS A 34 -13.85 21.81 -6.45
CA HIS A 34 -15.01 20.97 -6.17
C HIS A 34 -15.36 19.96 -7.29
N VAL A 35 -14.34 19.45 -7.98
CA VAL A 35 -14.51 18.49 -9.08
C VAL A 35 -13.78 17.18 -8.81
N TRP A 36 -14.35 16.07 -9.27
CA TRP A 36 -13.68 14.78 -9.25
C TRP A 36 -12.66 14.71 -10.39
N ARG A 37 -11.41 14.34 -10.08
CA ARG A 37 -10.33 14.25 -11.06
C ARG A 37 -9.72 12.85 -11.07
N LEU A 38 -9.40 12.38 -12.27
CA LEU A 38 -8.62 11.17 -12.46
C LEU A 38 -7.18 11.40 -12.03
N LEU A 39 -6.60 10.38 -11.40
CA LEU A 39 -5.21 10.36 -10.94
C LEU A 39 -4.45 9.28 -11.70
N PHE A 40 -3.19 9.59 -12.01
CA PHE A 40 -2.26 8.67 -12.61
C PHE A 40 -1.07 8.46 -11.70
N PHE A 41 -0.69 7.19 -11.51
CA PHE A 41 0.45 6.81 -10.72
C PHE A 41 1.50 6.19 -11.62
N LYS A 42 2.74 6.68 -11.53
CA LYS A 42 3.88 6.03 -12.17
C LYS A 42 4.27 4.81 -11.35
N LYS A 43 3.91 3.62 -11.84
CA LYS A 43 4.07 2.33 -11.12
C LYS A 43 5.45 2.19 -10.46
N LYS A 44 6.54 2.38 -11.20
CA LYS A 44 7.92 2.18 -10.69
C LYS A 44 8.26 3.12 -9.53
N GLU A 45 7.86 4.38 -9.62
CA GLU A 45 8.12 5.39 -8.58
C GLU A 45 7.31 5.07 -7.32
N VAL A 46 6.00 4.79 -7.47
CA VAL A 46 5.12 4.43 -6.35
C VAL A 46 5.58 3.14 -5.67
N GLU A 47 5.97 2.11 -6.44
CA GLU A 47 6.46 0.84 -5.89
C GLU A 47 7.73 1.04 -5.06
N THR A 48 8.61 1.95 -5.47
CA THR A 48 9.85 2.27 -4.74
C THR A 48 9.55 2.98 -3.43
N ILE A 49 8.69 4.02 -3.47
CA ILE A 49 8.26 4.77 -2.28
C ILE A 49 7.57 3.84 -1.28
N TRP A 50 6.63 3.02 -1.77
CA TRP A 50 5.88 2.08 -0.96
C TRP A 50 6.79 1.05 -0.28
N ARG A 51 7.67 0.40 -1.04
CA ARG A 51 8.63 -0.57 -0.50
C ARG A 51 9.47 0.03 0.61
N ASN A 52 10.01 1.23 0.39
CA ASN A 52 10.83 1.91 1.39
C ASN A 52 10.01 2.25 2.64
N ALA A 53 8.78 2.75 2.49
CA ALA A 53 7.92 3.06 3.63
C ALA A 53 7.61 1.82 4.49
N VAL A 54 7.28 0.70 3.85
CA VAL A 54 7.03 -0.58 4.54
C VAL A 54 8.29 -1.07 5.25
N VAL A 55 9.46 -1.02 4.59
CA VAL A 55 10.73 -1.45 5.20
C VAL A 55 11.07 -0.61 6.43
N HIS A 56 10.90 0.72 6.38
CA HIS A 56 11.13 1.58 7.54
C HIS A 56 10.14 1.25 8.67
N LEU A 57 8.85 1.15 8.37
CA LEU A 57 7.83 0.80 9.35
C LEU A 57 8.17 -0.52 10.07
N LEU A 58 8.56 -1.55 9.33
CA LEU A 58 8.90 -2.85 9.92
C LEU A 58 10.17 -2.79 10.76
N ARG A 59 11.20 -2.06 10.32
CA ARG A 59 12.45 -1.89 11.08
C ARG A 59 12.22 -1.13 12.38
N ASP A 60 11.49 -0.03 12.33
CA ASP A 60 11.25 0.84 13.48
C ASP A 60 10.39 0.16 14.57
N ASN A 61 9.60 -0.84 14.18
CA ASN A 61 8.75 -1.60 15.09
C ASN A 61 9.26 -3.00 15.41
N TYR A 62 10.41 -3.41 14.87
CA TYR A 62 10.94 -4.77 15.04
C TYR A 62 11.12 -5.15 16.52
N ALA A 63 11.62 -4.22 17.34
CA ALA A 63 11.81 -4.41 18.77
C ALA A 63 10.50 -4.63 19.56
N ARG A 64 9.33 -4.38 18.96
CA ARG A 64 8.01 -4.55 19.59
C ARG A 64 7.39 -5.92 19.30
N ILE A 65 8.03 -6.74 18.48
CA ILE A 65 7.56 -8.10 18.19
C ILE A 65 7.94 -8.99 19.38
N PRO A 66 6.97 -9.64 20.05
CA PRO A 66 7.26 -10.58 21.14
C PRO A 66 8.16 -11.72 20.66
N GLN A 67 9.12 -12.12 21.51
CA GLN A 67 10.02 -13.26 21.28
C GLN A 67 9.25 -14.59 21.42
#